data_AF-A0A662QHZ0-F1
#
_entry.id   AF-A0A662QHZ0-F1
#
_cell.length_a   1.000
_cell.length_b   1.000
_cell.length_c   1.000
_cell.angle_alpha   90.00
_cell.angle_beta   90.00
_cell.angle_gamma   90.00
#
_symmetry.space_group_name_H-M   'P 1'
#
loop_
_entity.id
_entity.type
_entity.pdbx_description
1 polymer ?
#
loop_
_entity_poly.entity_id
_entity_poly.type
_entity_poly.pdbx_seq_one_letter_code
_entity_poly.pdbx_strand_id
1 'polypeptide(L)'
;MKKRLFLFLTPDGVTYSSSRRIYPDVDNFQILGHSEGIDEEEAFESFLRENKWVLDTDFKEIICIEVKMKISEGKRFILER
;
A
#
# COMPACT_ATOMS: atom_id res chain seq x y z
N MET A 1 -14.29 4.73 -20.34
CA MET A 1 -12.81 4.84 -20.30
C MET A 1 -12.24 3.52 -19.75
N LYS A 2 -11.00 3.15 -20.08
CA LYS A 2 -10.39 1.91 -19.59
C LYS A 2 -9.95 2.09 -18.14
N LYS A 3 -10.25 1.12 -17.27
CA LYS A 3 -9.77 1.12 -15.88
C LYS A 3 -8.25 0.92 -15.83
N ARG A 4 -7.63 1.57 -14.85
CA ARG A 4 -6.20 1.57 -14.54
C ARG A 4 -6.02 1.02 -13.13
N LEU A 5 -4.86 0.42 -12.85
CA LEU A 5 -4.54 -0.13 -11.54
C LEU A 5 -3.85 0.94 -10.70
N PHE A 6 -4.34 1.14 -9.48
CA PHE A 6 -3.80 2.08 -8.51
C PHE A 6 -3.38 1.36 -7.24
N LEU A 7 -2.30 1.85 -6.63
CA LEU A 7 -1.78 1.39 -5.35
C LEU A 7 -1.95 2.49 -4.30
N PHE A 8 -2.36 2.09 -3.11
CA PHE A 8 -2.55 2.99 -1.96
C PHE A 8 -1.53 2.65 -0.88
N LEU A 9 -0.79 3.65 -0.43
CA LEU A 9 0.25 3.51 0.58
C LEU A 9 0.20 4.66 1.58
N THR A 10 0.68 4.43 2.79
CA THR A 10 0.78 5.46 3.84
C THR A 10 2.24 5.65 4.28
N PRO A 11 2.66 6.89 4.59
CA PRO A 11 3.95 7.15 5.25
C PRO A 11 3.96 6.74 6.72
N ASP A 12 2.82 6.49 7.34
CA ASP A 12 2.69 6.20 8.77
C ASP A 12 3.08 4.74 9.14
N GLY A 13 3.71 4.03 8.21
CA GLY A 13 4.08 2.62 8.35
C GLY A 13 5.35 2.40 9.15
N VAL A 14 5.33 1.36 9.99
CA VAL A 14 6.51 0.88 10.72
C VAL A 14 6.58 -0.64 10.66
N THR A 15 7.79 -1.19 10.57
CA THR A 15 8.00 -2.63 10.38
C THR A 15 8.97 -3.19 11.42
N TYR A 16 8.67 -4.40 11.90
CA TYR A 16 9.60 -5.22 12.67
C TYR A 16 10.49 -5.99 11.70
N SER A 17 11.79 -5.68 11.65
CA SER A 17 12.74 -6.37 10.75
C SER A 17 13.03 -7.82 11.17
N SER A 18 12.65 -8.19 12.40
CA SER A 18 12.85 -9.52 12.97
C SER A 18 11.85 -9.77 14.10
N SER A 19 11.43 -11.03 14.27
CA SER A 19 10.57 -11.47 15.38
C SER A 19 11.16 -11.29 16.78
N ARG A 20 12.47 -10.99 16.88
CA ARG A 20 13.15 -10.71 18.15
C ARG A 20 13.04 -9.26 18.61
N ARG A 21 12.51 -8.38 17.77
CA ARG A 21 12.33 -6.95 18.10
C ARG A 21 11.10 -6.76 18.98
N ILE A 22 11.24 -5.95 20.03
CA ILE A 22 10.16 -5.64 20.98
C ILE A 22 9.38 -4.38 20.53
N TYR A 23 10.03 -3.51 19.75
CA TYR A 23 9.45 -2.33 19.11
C TYR A 23 9.81 -2.36 17.62
N PRO A 24 9.01 -1.74 16.73
CA PRO A 24 9.37 -1.63 15.33
C PRO A 24 10.70 -0.87 15.20
N ASP A 25 11.54 -1.31 14.27
CA ASP A 25 12.91 -0.81 14.13
C ASP A 25 13.21 -0.27 12.73
N VAL A 26 12.20 -0.18 11.87
CA VAL A 26 12.30 0.35 10.51
C VAL A 26 11.07 1.21 10.21
N ASP A 27 11.31 2.47 9.88
CA ASP A 27 10.30 3.36 9.29
C ASP A 27 10.18 3.06 7.78
N ASN A 28 8.97 2.89 7.27
CA ASN A 28 8.74 2.63 5.85
C ASN A 28 7.38 3.10 5.36
N PHE A 29 7.25 3.26 4.05
CA PHE A 29 5.93 3.33 3.45
C PHE A 29 5.28 1.96 3.50
N GLN A 30 4.05 1.90 4.00
CA GLN A 30 3.26 0.68 4.05
C GLN A 30 2.22 0.69 2.95
N ILE A 31 2.19 -0.38 2.15
CA ILE A 31 1.14 -0.60 1.15
C ILE A 31 -0.12 -1.04 1.89
N LEU A 32 -1.21 -0.31 1.70
CA LEU A 32 -2.52 -0.61 2.26
C LEU A 32 -3.34 -1.51 1.34
N GLY A 33 -3.13 -1.41 0.03
CA GLY A 33 -3.77 -2.26 -0.96
C GLY A 33 -3.76 -1.63 -2.35
N HIS A 34 -4.53 -2.22 -3.26
CA HIS A 34 -4.68 -1.72 -4.63
C HIS A 34 -6.15 -1.79 -5.06
N SER A 35 -6.53 -1.00 -6.05
CA SER A 35 -7.87 -1.00 -6.66
C SER A 35 -7.80 -0.53 -8.11
N GLU A 36 -8.84 -0.80 -8.89
CA GLU A 36 -8.96 -0.35 -10.27
C GLU A 36 -10.04 0.73 -10.43
N GLY A 37 -9.70 1.80 -11.13
CA GLY A 37 -10.60 2.92 -11.41
C GLY A 37 -10.32 3.55 -12.78
N ILE A 38 -11.27 4.33 -13.28
CA ILE A 38 -11.04 5.20 -14.43
C ILE A 38 -10.04 6.30 -14.05
N ASP A 39 -10.09 6.76 -12.81
CA ASP A 39 -9.22 7.74 -12.16
C ASP A 39 -8.92 7.35 -10.70
N GLU A 40 -8.08 8.17 -10.08
CA GLU A 40 -7.58 8.06 -8.72
C GLU A 40 -8.73 8.06 -7.71
N GLU A 41 -9.73 8.93 -7.89
CA GLU A 41 -10.92 9.05 -7.04
C GLU A 41 -11.79 7.78 -7.09
N GLU A 42 -12.17 7.29 -8.28
CA GLU A 42 -12.98 6.07 -8.41
C GLU A 42 -12.25 4.85 -7.79
N ALA A 43 -10.93 4.79 -8.01
CA ALA A 43 -10.11 3.73 -7.45
C ALA A 43 -10.07 3.80 -5.92
N PHE A 44 -9.94 5.00 -5.35
CA PHE A 44 -9.86 5.23 -3.92
C PHE A 44 -11.19 4.91 -3.21
N GLU A 45 -12.32 5.35 -3.76
CA GLU A 45 -13.64 5.00 -3.24
C GLU A 45 -13.86 3.49 -3.23
N SER A 46 -13.47 2.81 -4.32
CA SER A 46 -13.55 1.36 -4.41
C SER A 46 -12.63 0.66 -3.41
N PHE A 47 -11.41 1.18 -3.23
CA PHE A 47 -10.45 0.69 -2.23
C PHE A 47 -11.02 0.77 -0.82
N LEU A 48 -11.56 1.92 -0.40
CA LEU A 48 -12.14 2.10 0.94
C LEU A 48 -13.38 1.23 1.17
N ARG A 49 -14.22 1.06 0.14
CA ARG A 49 -15.41 0.20 0.23
C ARG A 49 -15.05 -1.26 0.53
N GLU A 50 -13.96 -1.75 -0.07
CA GLU A 50 -13.47 -3.12 0.09
C GLU A 50 -12.58 -3.28 1.34
N ASN A 51 -11.90 -2.21 1.77
CA ASN A 51 -10.94 -2.20 2.87
C ASN A 51 -11.39 -1.28 4.00
N LYS A 52 -12.59 -1.51 4.55
CA LYS A 52 -13.16 -0.66 5.60
C LYS A 52 -12.26 -0.51 6.83
N TRP A 53 -11.42 -1.51 7.11
CA TRP A 53 -10.46 -1.48 8.22
C TRP A 53 -9.50 -0.28 8.17
N VAL A 54 -9.27 0.30 6.98
CA VAL A 54 -8.43 1.50 6.82
C VAL A 54 -9.03 2.70 7.57
N LEU A 55 -10.35 2.76 7.69
CA LEU A 55 -11.04 3.83 8.43
C LEU A 55 -10.97 3.66 9.95
N ASP A 56 -10.56 2.48 10.42
CA ASP A 56 -10.40 2.16 11.84
C ASP A 56 -8.97 2.41 12.33
N THR A 57 -8.06 2.88 11.46
CA THR A 57 -6.67 3.19 11.81
C THR A 57 -6.46 4.66 12.12
N ASP A 58 -5.32 4.97 12.77
CA ASP A 58 -4.88 6.35 13.02
C ASP A 58 -4.04 6.93 11.85
N PHE A 59 -4.09 6.32 10.66
CA PHE A 59 -3.35 6.83 9.50
C PHE A 59 -3.88 8.21 9.09
N LYS A 60 -2.97 9.15 8.90
CA LYS A 60 -3.29 10.55 8.58
C LYS A 60 -3.27 10.83 7.09
N GLU A 61 -2.50 10.05 6.33
CA GLU A 61 -2.29 10.26 4.91
C GLU A 61 -2.29 8.94 4.15
N ILE A 62 -2.93 8.95 2.97
CA ILE A 62 -2.88 7.89 1.98
C ILE A 62 -2.45 8.51 0.65
N ILE A 63 -1.37 7.98 0.09
CA ILE A 63 -0.82 8.34 -1.21
C ILE A 63 -1.32 7.31 -2.24
N CYS A 64 -1.89 7.81 -3.33
CA CYS A 64 -2.35 7.02 -4.48
C CYS A 64 -1.33 7.13 -5.63
N ILE A 65 -0.96 5.98 -6.22
CA ILE A 65 -0.13 5.95 -7.42
C ILE A 65 -0.74 5.04 -8.49
N GLU A 66 -0.79 5.49 -9.74
CA GLU A 66 -1.10 4.60 -10.86
C GLU A 66 0.12 3.69 -11.13
N VAL A 67 -0.11 2.38 -11.18
CA VAL A 67 0.94 1.40 -11.48
C VAL A 67 0.74 0.78 -12.86
N LYS A 68 1.85 0.55 -13.56
CA LYS A 68 1.84 -0.07 -14.90
C LYS A 68 1.95 -1.60 -14.87
N MET A 69 2.27 -2.18 -13.72
CA MET A 69 2.40 -3.63 -13.51
C MET A 69 1.96 -4.02 -12.10
N LYS A 70 1.56 -5.28 -11.91
CA LYS A 70 1.20 -5.79 -10.59
C LYS A 70 2.47 -5.99 -9.75
N ILE A 71 2.38 -5.80 -8.44
CA ILE A 71 3.51 -6.01 -7.51
C ILE A 71 4.10 -7.42 -7.67
N SER A 72 3.27 -8.43 -7.88
CA SER A 72 3.68 -9.83 -8.07
C SER A 72 4.58 -10.05 -9.29
N GLU A 73 4.52 -9.17 -10.28
CA GLU A 73 5.27 -9.21 -11.54
C GLU A 73 6.60 -8.43 -11.46
N GLY A 74 6.84 -7.75 -10.33
CA GLY A 74 8.06 -6.97 -10.12
C GLY A 74 9.33 -7.82 -10.12
N LYS A 75 10.44 -7.22 -10.58
CA LYS A 75 11.77 -7.84 -10.47
C LYS A 75 12.15 -7.99 -9.00
N ARG A 76 12.56 -9.20 -8.62
CA ARG A 76 12.97 -9.52 -7.26
C ARG A 76 14.49 -9.39 -7.11
N PHE A 77 14.91 -8.75 -6.04
CA PHE A 77 16.30 -8.72 -5.58
C PHE A 77 16.37 -9.44 -4.25
N ILE A 78 17.39 -10.27 -4.07
CA ILE A 78 17.64 -11.02 -2.84
C ILE A 78 18.85 -10.39 -2.17
N LEU A 79 18.70 -9.99 -0.91
CA LEU A 79 19.84 -9.52 -0.11
C LEU A 79 20.56 -10.75 0.41
N GLU A 80 21.76 -11.00 -0.10
CA GLU A 80 22.68 -11.97 0.51
C GLU A 80 23.22 -11.35 1.80
N ARG A 81 23.14 -12.11 2.90
CA ARG A 81 23.62 -11.72 4.23
C ARG A 81 24.55 -12.77 4.77
#